data_AF-A0A7S7EU59-F1
#
_entry.id   AF-A0A7S7EU59-F1
#
_cell.length_a   1.000
_cell.length_b   1.000
_cell.length_c   1.000
_cell.angle_alpha   90.00
_cell.angle_beta   90.00
_cell.angle_gamma   90.00
#
_symmetry.space_group_name_H-M   'P 1'
#
loop_
_entity.id
_entity.type
_entity.pdbx_description
1 polymer ?
#
loop_
_entity_poly.entity_id
_entity_poly.type
_entity_poly.pdbx_seq_one_letter_code
_entity_poly.pdbx_strand_id
1 'polypeptide(L)'
;MKKKFVFVLIMILIIALTSCKGAGDIEGSGGAIPPEEMLPVGTVNVDLMAMGLQSAEDSDRLTELIDKLQIGIAANPDWLTDYVKEYEGKELPYHPNFGLSQEEYDEYLGLSDNIKLYKAADGVISIEKTDDEQYTISQKEGLRLIDNITIDLSNNTVSTNFGTCKYNGEIKASDQQIATGRWNGYSWILEDMSDASNYQSIQFNLGQMEDSKKIIMYYQVRMANGENRIDDLEVIQYPL
;
A
#
# COMPACT_ATOMS: atom_id res chain seq x y z
N MET A 1 2.29 -35.25 0.82
CA MET A 1 2.58 -34.73 2.18
C MET A 1 2.17 -33.26 2.21
N LYS A 2 1.31 -32.90 3.17
CA LYS A 2 0.54 -31.65 3.20
C LYS A 2 1.45 -30.46 3.53
N LYS A 3 1.78 -29.62 2.54
CA LYS A 3 2.35 -28.29 2.78
C LYS A 3 1.19 -27.35 3.15
N LYS A 4 0.81 -27.35 4.42
CA LYS A 4 -0.04 -26.28 4.98
C LYS A 4 0.87 -25.06 5.13
N PHE A 5 0.92 -24.23 4.10
CA PHE A 5 1.60 -22.94 4.12
C PHE A 5 0.87 -22.03 5.12
N VAL A 6 1.47 -21.88 6.29
CA VAL A 6 1.15 -20.85 7.27
C VAL A 6 1.63 -19.53 6.66
N PHE A 7 0.78 -18.88 5.87
CA PHE A 7 1.03 -17.56 5.27
C PHE A 7 0.14 -16.48 5.90
N VAL A 8 -0.19 -16.67 7.18
CA VAL A 8 -1.12 -15.82 7.94
C VAL A 8 -0.41 -14.64 8.61
N LEU A 9 0.89 -14.39 8.36
CA LEU A 9 1.59 -13.28 9.00
C LEU A 9 2.58 -12.49 8.15
N ILE A 10 2.29 -12.29 6.86
CA ILE A 10 2.67 -11.03 6.16
C ILE A 10 1.45 -10.09 6.20
N MET A 11 0.87 -9.97 7.39
CA MET A 11 -0.35 -9.20 7.66
C MET A 11 -0.05 -8.05 8.64
N ILE A 12 1.16 -7.51 8.61
CA ILE A 12 1.51 -6.21 9.22
C ILE A 12 2.38 -5.42 8.24
N LEU A 13 1.90 -5.29 7.01
CA LEU A 13 1.93 -3.99 6.34
C LEU A 13 0.52 -3.70 5.84
N ILE A 14 -0.45 -3.90 6.74
CA ILE A 14 -1.65 -3.08 6.71
C ILE A 14 -1.15 -1.69 7.13
N ILE A 15 -0.65 -0.90 6.17
CA ILE A 15 -0.81 0.54 6.32
C ILE A 15 -2.31 0.73 6.25
N ALA A 16 -2.95 0.62 7.40
CA ALA A 16 -4.31 1.02 7.63
C ALA A 16 -4.33 2.52 7.39
N LEU A 17 -4.45 2.90 6.12
CA LEU A 17 -5.09 4.14 5.72
C LEU A 17 -6.62 4.01 5.88
N THR A 18 -7.08 3.04 6.69
CA THR A 18 -8.45 3.00 7.18
C THR A 18 -8.60 4.12 8.20
N SER A 19 -9.09 5.24 7.69
CA SER A 19 -9.70 6.31 8.47
C SER A 19 -10.57 5.68 9.56
N CYS A 20 -10.16 5.84 10.83
CA CYS A 20 -11.05 5.58 11.95
C CYS A 20 -12.30 6.44 11.72
N LYS A 21 -13.45 5.79 11.53
CA LYS A 21 -14.77 6.43 11.51
C LYS A 21 -15.00 7.13 12.86
N GLY A 22 -14.55 8.37 12.96
CA GLY A 22 -14.86 9.30 14.03
C GLY A 22 -15.53 10.50 13.40
N ALA A 23 -16.87 10.55 13.49
CA ALA A 23 -17.61 11.79 13.26
C ALA A 23 -17.19 12.77 14.36
N GLY A 24 -16.43 13.79 13.97
CA GLY A 24 -15.96 14.85 14.84
C GLY A 24 -15.44 15.98 13.98
N ASP A 25 -16.31 16.95 13.70
CA ASP A 25 -15.94 18.21 13.07
C ASP A 25 -14.87 18.89 13.92
N ILE A 26 -13.67 19.01 13.37
CA ILE A 26 -12.65 19.94 13.85
C ILE A 26 -12.21 20.74 12.63
N GLU A 27 -12.71 21.98 12.54
CA GLU A 27 -12.21 23.01 11.64
C GLU A 27 -10.75 23.33 12.00
N GLY A 28 -9.85 23.10 11.03
CA GLY A 28 -8.44 23.45 11.08
C GLY A 28 -7.78 23.09 9.76
N SER A 29 -7.37 24.13 9.01
CA SER A 29 -6.87 24.10 7.63
C SER A 29 -5.86 22.97 7.30
N GLY A 30 -6.20 22.10 6.34
CA GLY A 30 -5.28 21.07 5.83
C GLY A 30 -5.94 19.90 5.08
N GLY A 31 -7.13 20.09 4.49
CA GLY A 31 -7.81 19.02 3.75
C GLY A 31 -7.11 18.65 2.44
N ALA A 32 -7.40 17.46 1.92
CA ALA A 32 -6.96 17.07 0.59
C ALA A 32 -7.50 18.06 -0.46
N ILE A 33 -6.67 18.46 -1.43
CA ILE A 33 -7.17 19.20 -2.60
C ILE A 33 -8.15 18.32 -3.40
N PRO A 34 -9.12 18.90 -4.14
CA PRO A 34 -10.08 18.10 -4.91
C PRO A 34 -9.42 17.13 -5.90
N PRO A 35 -9.94 15.91 -6.11
CA PRO A 35 -9.36 14.94 -7.04
C PRO A 35 -9.12 15.46 -8.45
N GLU A 36 -10.03 16.28 -8.97
CA GLU A 36 -9.95 16.89 -10.30
C GLU A 36 -8.73 17.82 -10.46
N GLU A 37 -8.27 18.44 -9.38
CA GLU A 37 -7.06 19.28 -9.39
C GLU A 37 -5.78 18.42 -9.46
N MET A 38 -5.84 17.17 -9.00
CA MET A 38 -4.72 16.23 -9.01
C MET A 38 -4.56 15.48 -10.34
N LEU A 39 -5.47 15.71 -11.30
CA LEU A 39 -5.56 14.96 -12.56
C LEU A 39 -5.32 15.88 -13.77
N PRO A 40 -4.07 16.34 -14.01
CA PRO A 40 -3.77 17.22 -15.13
C PRO A 40 -3.97 16.50 -16.47
N VAL A 41 -4.92 16.97 -17.27
CA VAL A 41 -5.22 16.40 -18.58
C VAL A 41 -4.01 16.54 -19.52
N GLY A 42 -3.63 15.45 -20.17
CA GLY A 42 -2.51 15.37 -21.09
C GLY A 42 -1.51 14.29 -20.71
N THR A 43 -0.30 14.40 -21.25
CA THR A 43 0.83 13.51 -20.94
C THR A 43 1.57 14.01 -19.71
N VAL A 44 1.80 13.12 -18.75
CA VAL A 44 2.45 13.43 -17.47
C VAL A 44 3.67 12.51 -17.31
N ASN A 45 4.83 13.12 -17.06
CA ASN A 45 6.02 12.39 -16.63
C ASN A 45 5.88 12.08 -15.14
N VAL A 46 6.14 10.83 -14.77
CA VAL A 46 5.97 10.35 -13.40
C VAL A 46 7.24 9.72 -12.89
N ASP A 47 7.51 9.90 -11.60
CA ASP A 47 8.50 9.13 -10.87
C ASP A 47 7.85 7.80 -10.47
N LEU A 48 8.37 6.68 -10.96
CA LEU A 48 8.00 5.36 -10.45
C LEU A 48 8.71 5.15 -9.12
N MET A 49 7.92 4.97 -8.06
CA MET A 49 8.41 4.86 -6.69
C MET A 49 8.48 3.39 -6.27
N ALA A 50 9.55 3.01 -5.57
CA ALA A 50 9.66 1.73 -4.90
C ALA A 50 9.72 1.94 -3.39
N MET A 51 9.12 1.01 -2.63
CA MET A 51 9.33 0.92 -1.20
C MET A 51 10.55 0.07 -0.92
N GLY A 52 11.46 0.57 -0.11
CA GLY A 52 12.60 -0.22 0.34
C GLY A 52 13.60 0.62 1.09
N LEU A 53 14.78 0.03 1.27
CA LEU A 53 15.93 0.66 1.85
C LEU A 53 16.79 1.26 0.73
N GLN A 54 17.41 2.41 1.00
CA GLN A 54 18.28 3.06 0.01
C GLN A 54 19.58 2.28 -0.23
N SER A 55 20.02 1.50 0.76
CA SER A 55 21.20 0.65 0.68
C SER A 55 20.81 -0.74 0.18
N ALA A 56 21.49 -1.22 -0.87
CA ALA A 56 21.33 -2.59 -1.35
C ALA A 56 21.75 -3.61 -0.27
N GLU A 57 22.81 -3.31 0.49
CA GLU A 57 23.26 -4.15 1.59
C GLU A 57 22.19 -4.27 2.68
N ASP A 58 21.58 -3.16 3.07
CA ASP A 58 20.53 -3.15 4.10
C ASP A 58 19.27 -3.87 3.58
N SER A 59 18.95 -3.75 2.29
CA SER A 59 17.84 -4.45 1.64
C SER A 59 18.05 -5.97 1.63
N ASP A 60 19.26 -6.43 1.27
CA ASP A 60 19.61 -7.85 1.29
C ASP A 60 19.57 -8.39 2.72
N ARG A 61 20.08 -7.61 3.69
CA ARG A 61 20.06 -7.97 5.11
C ARG A 61 18.65 -8.07 5.68
N LEU A 62 17.79 -7.10 5.37
CA LEU A 62 16.37 -7.14 5.76
C LEU A 62 15.67 -8.37 5.17
N THR A 63 15.97 -8.73 3.92
CA THR A 63 15.40 -9.92 3.28
C THR A 63 15.80 -11.20 4.02
N GLU A 64 17.07 -11.33 4.41
CA GLU A 64 17.54 -12.48 5.21
C GLU A 64 16.80 -12.59 6.56
N LEU A 65 16.62 -11.46 7.24
CA LEU A 65 15.91 -11.40 8.52
C LEU A 65 14.42 -11.77 8.38
N ILE A 66 13.77 -11.29 7.32
CA ILE A 66 12.38 -11.65 6.99
C ILE A 66 12.26 -13.15 6.72
N ASP A 67 13.18 -13.74 5.96
CA ASP A 67 13.16 -15.17 5.65
C ASP A 67 13.30 -16.02 6.91
N LYS A 68 14.24 -15.67 7.80
CA LYS A 68 14.40 -16.32 9.12
C LYS A 68 13.13 -16.18 9.97
N LEU A 69 12.56 -14.98 10.01
CA LEU A 69 11.33 -14.70 10.74
C LEU A 69 10.17 -15.58 10.24
N GLN A 70 9.99 -15.66 8.92
CA GLN A 70 8.97 -16.49 8.30
C GLN A 70 9.15 -17.97 8.63
N ILE A 71 10.39 -18.48 8.58
CA ILE A 71 10.70 -19.87 8.94
C ILE A 71 10.36 -20.14 10.41
N GLY A 72 10.78 -19.25 11.33
CA GLY A 72 10.50 -19.38 12.76
C GLY A 72 8.99 -19.39 13.05
N ILE A 73 8.26 -18.43 12.48
CA ILE A 73 6.81 -18.32 12.64
C ILE A 73 6.08 -19.53 12.05
N ALA A 74 6.47 -19.98 10.85
CA ALA A 74 5.86 -21.13 10.19
C ALA A 74 6.06 -22.44 10.98
N ALA A 75 7.13 -22.53 11.78
CA ALA A 75 7.35 -23.65 12.69
C ALA A 75 6.47 -23.60 13.95
N ASN A 76 5.88 -22.44 14.28
CA ASN A 76 5.17 -22.19 15.55
C ASN A 76 3.77 -21.53 15.37
N PRO A 77 2.86 -22.08 14.54
CA PRO A 77 1.61 -21.40 14.16
C PRO A 77 0.60 -21.18 15.30
N ASP A 78 0.45 -22.16 16.20
CA ASP A 78 -0.50 -22.05 17.31
C ASP A 78 -0.04 -21.01 18.34
N TRP A 79 1.27 -21.04 18.67
CA TRP A 79 1.89 -20.04 19.54
C TRP A 79 1.69 -18.63 19.01
N LEU A 80 1.94 -18.42 17.71
CA LEU A 80 1.82 -17.11 17.09
C LEU A 80 0.40 -16.54 17.23
N THR A 81 -0.61 -17.39 17.06
CA THR A 81 -2.01 -16.99 17.14
C THR A 81 -2.36 -16.46 18.53
N ASP A 82 -1.84 -17.10 19.58
CA ASP A 82 -2.06 -16.65 20.96
C ASP A 82 -1.20 -15.43 21.29
N TYR A 83 0.04 -15.41 20.80
CA TYR A 83 0.98 -14.32 21.00
C TYR A 83 0.47 -13.00 20.43
N VAL A 84 0.01 -12.98 19.17
CA VAL A 84 -0.49 -11.75 18.54
C VAL A 84 -1.75 -11.22 19.23
N LYS A 85 -2.61 -12.10 19.76
CA LYS A 85 -3.79 -11.68 20.54
C LYS A 85 -3.41 -10.98 21.84
N GLU A 86 -2.32 -11.40 22.48
CA GLU A 86 -1.85 -10.78 23.72
C GLU A 86 -1.34 -9.35 23.50
N TYR A 87 -0.77 -9.08 22.32
CA TYR A 87 -0.14 -7.80 21.95
C TYR A 87 -0.90 -7.05 20.85
N GLU A 88 -2.20 -7.28 20.70
CA GLU A 88 -3.01 -6.69 19.64
C GLU A 88 -2.89 -5.15 19.63
N GLY A 89 -2.55 -4.60 18.46
CA GLY A 89 -2.37 -3.16 18.26
C GLY A 89 -1.08 -2.56 18.86
N LYS A 90 -0.14 -3.39 19.30
CA LYS A 90 1.18 -2.96 19.80
C LYS A 90 2.30 -3.61 19.00
N GLU A 91 3.48 -3.01 19.11
CA GLU A 91 4.72 -3.66 18.68
C GLU A 91 4.89 -4.98 19.43
N LEU A 92 5.14 -6.05 18.68
CA LEU A 92 5.33 -7.38 19.26
C LEU A 92 6.67 -7.40 20.00
N PRO A 93 6.74 -7.81 21.27
CA PRO A 93 8.02 -8.01 21.91
C PRO A 93 8.82 -9.13 21.21
N TYR A 94 10.14 -9.16 21.39
CA TYR A 94 10.94 -10.28 20.94
C TYR A 94 10.48 -11.60 21.56
N HIS A 95 10.51 -12.67 20.76
CA HIS A 95 10.38 -14.03 21.24
C HIS A 95 11.22 -15.01 20.41
N PRO A 96 11.87 -16.03 21.02
CA PRO A 96 12.71 -17.00 20.30
C PRO A 96 11.99 -17.77 19.18
N ASN A 97 10.67 -17.93 19.27
CA ASN A 97 9.86 -18.59 18.23
C ASN A 97 9.79 -17.81 16.91
N PHE A 98 10.22 -16.54 16.90
CA PHE A 98 10.46 -15.82 15.67
C PHE A 98 11.61 -16.40 14.85
N GLY A 99 12.48 -17.26 15.42
CA GLY A 99 13.61 -17.81 14.68
C GLY A 99 14.76 -16.82 14.48
N LEU A 100 14.68 -15.67 15.15
CA LEU A 100 15.72 -14.65 15.24
C LEU A 100 16.34 -14.67 16.65
N SER A 101 17.59 -14.25 16.78
CA SER A 101 18.13 -13.77 18.05
C SER A 101 17.50 -12.42 18.43
N GLN A 102 17.63 -11.99 19.69
CA GLN A 102 17.19 -10.65 20.11
C GLN A 102 17.88 -9.56 19.28
N GLU A 103 19.19 -9.70 19.05
CA GLU A 103 19.96 -8.72 18.27
C GLU A 103 19.46 -8.64 16.82
N GLU A 104 19.20 -9.78 16.18
CA GLU A 104 18.62 -9.82 14.83
C GLU A 104 17.18 -9.28 14.78
N TYR A 105 16.42 -9.44 15.87
CA TYR A 105 15.08 -8.88 15.96
C TYR A 105 15.11 -7.36 16.07
N ASP A 106 15.99 -6.82 16.91
CA ASP A 106 16.17 -5.38 17.06
C ASP A 106 16.70 -4.76 15.74
N GLU A 107 17.61 -5.46 15.05
CA GLU A 107 18.07 -5.09 13.71
C GLU A 107 16.93 -5.09 12.69
N TYR A 108 16.08 -6.12 12.70
CA TYR A 108 14.90 -6.21 11.83
C TYR A 108 13.95 -5.02 12.05
N LEU A 109 13.67 -4.65 13.30
CA LEU A 109 12.85 -3.50 13.63
C LEU A 109 13.49 -2.19 13.11
N GLY A 110 14.78 -1.99 13.39
CA GLY A 110 15.51 -0.81 12.95
C GLY A 110 15.56 -0.67 11.42
N LEU A 111 15.76 -1.76 10.69
CA LEU A 111 15.72 -1.75 9.23
C LEU A 111 14.29 -1.51 8.71
N SER A 112 13.28 -2.12 9.32
CA SER A 112 11.88 -1.95 8.91
C SER A 112 11.39 -0.50 9.06
N ASP A 113 11.78 0.19 10.13
CA ASP A 113 11.45 1.59 10.38
C ASP A 113 12.04 2.56 9.34
N ASN A 114 13.11 2.13 8.67
CA ASN A 114 13.82 2.90 7.65
C ASN A 114 13.32 2.64 6.21
N ILE A 115 12.34 1.76 6.03
CA ILE A 115 11.70 1.58 4.72
C ILE A 115 10.99 2.88 4.32
N LYS A 116 11.35 3.42 3.17
CA LYS A 116 10.74 4.63 2.59
C LYS A 116 10.46 4.45 1.10
N LEU A 117 9.63 5.32 0.54
CA LEU A 117 9.54 5.50 -0.90
C LEU A 117 10.79 6.21 -1.42
N TYR A 118 11.39 5.64 -2.47
CA TYR A 118 12.43 6.30 -3.26
C TYR A 118 12.09 6.18 -4.75
N LYS A 119 12.60 7.11 -5.55
CA LYS A 119 12.46 7.05 -7.01
C LYS A 119 13.28 5.88 -7.54
N ALA A 120 12.61 4.91 -8.14
CA ALA A 120 13.22 3.73 -8.74
C ALA A 120 13.43 3.88 -10.25
N ALA A 121 12.50 4.53 -10.94
CA ALA A 121 12.57 4.77 -12.38
C ALA A 121 11.72 5.99 -12.79
N ASP A 122 11.77 6.31 -14.08
CA ASP A 122 10.87 7.24 -14.74
C ASP A 122 9.75 6.47 -15.45
N GLY A 123 8.57 7.08 -15.59
CA GLY A 123 7.45 6.57 -16.36
C GLY A 123 6.66 7.70 -17.01
N VAL A 124 5.72 7.33 -17.87
CA VAL A 124 4.84 8.28 -18.56
C VAL A 124 3.41 7.76 -18.57
N ILE A 125 2.46 8.59 -18.14
CA ILE A 125 1.01 8.35 -18.26
C ILE A 125 0.36 9.39 -19.17
N SER A 126 -0.81 9.06 -19.70
CA SER A 126 -1.77 10.04 -20.22
C SER A 126 -3.01 10.05 -19.36
N ILE A 127 -3.48 11.24 -19.03
CA ILE A 127 -4.75 11.49 -18.36
C ILE A 127 -5.68 12.17 -19.36
N GLU A 128 -6.79 11.52 -19.69
CA GLU A 128 -7.80 12.04 -20.60
C GLU A 128 -9.09 12.30 -19.83
N LYS A 129 -9.67 13.50 -20.02
CA LYS A 129 -10.99 13.81 -19.48
C LYS A 129 -12.05 13.36 -20.48
N THR A 130 -12.80 12.30 -20.16
CA THR A 130 -13.80 11.68 -21.05
C THR A 130 -15.20 12.26 -20.86
N ASP A 131 -15.47 12.86 -19.69
CA ASP A 131 -16.67 13.61 -19.35
C ASP A 131 -16.33 14.66 -18.27
N ASP A 132 -17.27 15.53 -17.88
CA ASP A 132 -17.06 16.61 -16.91
C ASP A 132 -16.46 16.16 -15.57
N GLU A 133 -16.75 14.93 -15.15
CA GLU A 133 -16.29 14.34 -13.88
C GLU A 133 -15.65 12.95 -14.08
N GLN A 134 -15.25 12.62 -15.30
CA GLN A 134 -14.66 11.33 -15.63
C GLN A 134 -13.28 11.46 -16.29
N TYR A 135 -12.32 10.74 -15.72
CA TYR A 135 -10.92 10.76 -16.12
C TYR A 135 -10.44 9.34 -16.42
N THR A 136 -9.74 9.14 -17.53
CA THR A 136 -9.09 7.88 -17.87
C THR A 136 -7.59 8.05 -17.86
N ILE A 137 -6.91 7.18 -17.12
CA ILE A 137 -5.46 7.11 -17.00
C ILE A 137 -4.99 5.89 -17.80
N SER A 138 -4.03 6.11 -18.69
CA SER A 138 -3.38 5.05 -19.45
C SER A 138 -1.87 5.20 -19.36
N GLN A 139 -1.14 4.09 -19.29
CA GLN A 139 0.31 4.17 -19.37
C GLN A 139 0.78 4.36 -20.82
N LYS A 140 1.92 5.03 -20.96
CA LYS A 140 2.67 5.15 -22.21
C LYS A 140 4.02 4.47 -22.12
N GLU A 141 4.68 4.54 -20.95
CA GLU A 141 6.01 3.98 -20.74
C GLU A 141 6.28 3.69 -19.26
N GLY A 142 7.00 2.60 -18.99
CA GLY A 142 7.63 2.34 -17.68
C GLY A 142 6.72 1.77 -16.60
N LEU A 143 5.41 1.66 -16.84
CA LEU A 143 4.41 1.22 -15.86
C LEU A 143 3.83 -0.14 -16.24
N ARG A 144 3.45 -0.93 -15.24
CA ARG A 144 2.92 -2.28 -15.42
C ARG A 144 1.48 -2.42 -14.95
N LEU A 145 1.11 -1.70 -13.90
CA LEU A 145 -0.17 -1.90 -13.22
C LEU A 145 -1.15 -0.75 -13.49
N ILE A 146 -0.65 0.49 -13.48
CA ILE A 146 -1.42 1.71 -13.78
C ILE A 146 -1.65 1.76 -15.28
N ASP A 147 -2.74 1.17 -15.74
CA ASP A 147 -3.20 1.26 -17.11
C ASP A 147 -4.72 1.07 -17.18
N ASN A 148 -5.36 1.79 -18.10
CA ASN A 148 -6.81 1.76 -18.33
C ASN A 148 -7.63 1.92 -17.02
N ILE A 149 -7.26 2.90 -16.20
CA ILE A 149 -7.96 3.24 -14.95
C ILE A 149 -8.92 4.38 -15.21
N THR A 150 -10.20 4.20 -14.90
CA THR A 150 -11.21 5.26 -15.02
C THR A 150 -11.64 5.73 -13.65
N ILE A 151 -11.43 7.01 -13.35
CA ILE A 151 -11.93 7.68 -12.15
C ILE A 151 -13.22 8.40 -12.53
N ASP A 152 -14.31 8.04 -11.86
CA ASP A 152 -15.63 8.66 -12.01
C ASP A 152 -15.99 9.36 -10.70
N LEU A 153 -15.85 10.68 -10.69
CA LEU A 153 -16.06 11.52 -9.51
C LEU A 153 -17.56 11.70 -9.21
N SER A 154 -18.43 11.66 -10.22
CA SER A 154 -19.89 11.71 -10.04
C SER A 154 -20.39 10.52 -9.21
N ASN A 155 -19.89 9.34 -9.54
CA ASN A 155 -20.26 8.08 -8.88
C ASN A 155 -19.33 7.71 -7.73
N ASN A 156 -18.24 8.46 -7.52
CA ASN A 156 -17.20 8.17 -6.53
C ASN A 156 -16.63 6.75 -6.65
N THR A 157 -16.29 6.37 -7.87
CA THR A 157 -15.76 5.04 -8.18
C THR A 157 -14.48 5.13 -9.00
N VAL A 158 -13.63 4.10 -8.86
CA VAL A 158 -12.45 3.90 -9.70
C VAL A 158 -12.55 2.52 -10.34
N SER A 159 -12.68 2.48 -11.66
CA SER A 159 -12.70 1.23 -12.43
C SER A 159 -11.30 0.90 -12.92
N THR A 160 -10.91 -0.36 -12.76
CA THR A 160 -9.61 -0.89 -13.19
C THR A 160 -9.80 -2.21 -13.94
N ASN A 161 -8.72 -2.74 -14.51
CA ASN A 161 -8.74 -4.07 -15.14
C ASN A 161 -9.08 -5.23 -14.18
N PHE A 162 -9.09 -4.97 -12.87
CA PHE A 162 -9.37 -5.97 -11.85
C PHE A 162 -10.75 -5.78 -11.20
N GLY A 163 -11.44 -4.66 -11.44
CA GLY A 163 -12.79 -4.41 -10.92
C GLY A 163 -13.04 -2.94 -10.62
N THR A 164 -14.21 -2.64 -10.05
CA THR A 164 -14.60 -1.27 -9.69
C THR A 164 -14.49 -1.07 -8.18
N CYS A 165 -13.57 -0.22 -7.78
CA CYS A 165 -13.37 0.22 -6.41
C CYS A 165 -14.40 1.30 -6.04
N LYS A 166 -14.90 1.25 -4.81
CA LYS A 166 -15.81 2.25 -4.24
C LYS A 166 -15.07 3.14 -3.28
N TYR A 167 -15.51 4.39 -3.17
CA TYR A 167 -14.93 5.33 -2.23
C TYR A 167 -14.94 4.80 -0.78
N ASN A 168 -13.79 4.94 -0.12
CA ASN A 168 -13.52 4.42 1.21
C ASN A 168 -13.18 5.54 2.22
N GLY A 169 -13.15 6.79 1.79
CA GLY A 169 -12.91 7.93 2.66
C GLY A 169 -11.65 8.72 2.31
N GLU A 170 -11.43 9.77 3.10
CA GLU A 170 -10.23 10.59 3.02
C GLU A 170 -9.06 9.94 3.75
N ILE A 171 -7.88 10.19 3.22
CA ILE A 171 -6.60 9.88 3.81
C ILE A 171 -6.09 11.18 4.42
N LYS A 172 -5.83 11.15 5.73
CA LYS A 172 -5.26 12.29 6.46
C LYS A 172 -3.79 12.05 6.69
N ALA A 173 -2.99 13.07 6.43
CA ALA A 173 -1.56 13.04 6.66
C ALA A 173 -1.26 12.72 8.12
N SER A 174 -0.38 11.74 8.35
CA SER A 174 0.00 11.33 9.70
C SER A 174 1.38 10.67 9.72
N ASP A 175 2.02 10.69 10.89
CA ASP A 175 3.31 10.03 11.10
C ASP A 175 3.22 8.49 11.00
N GLN A 176 2.00 7.93 10.99
CA GLN A 176 1.77 6.51 10.74
C GLN A 176 2.00 6.12 9.27
N GLN A 177 2.06 7.08 8.36
CA GLN A 177 2.42 6.87 6.95
C GLN A 177 3.93 6.70 6.77
N ILE A 178 4.56 5.84 7.58
CA ILE A 178 6.02 5.74 7.73
C ILE A 178 6.71 5.49 6.38
N ALA A 179 6.20 4.56 5.57
CA ALA A 179 6.82 4.18 4.29
C ALA A 179 6.57 5.22 3.19
N THR A 180 5.38 5.80 3.13
CA THR A 180 4.99 6.71 2.03
C THR A 180 5.29 8.17 2.32
N GLY A 181 5.58 8.52 3.57
CA GLY A 181 5.64 9.91 4.04
C GLY A 181 4.24 10.48 4.30
N ARG A 182 4.17 11.73 4.77
CA ARG A 182 2.90 12.40 5.10
C ARG A 182 2.18 12.89 3.85
N TRP A 183 0.92 12.51 3.64
CA TRP A 183 0.10 12.98 2.53
C TRP A 183 -1.40 12.92 2.81
N ASN A 184 -2.16 13.84 2.21
CA ASN A 184 -3.62 13.89 2.27
C ASN A 184 -4.21 13.45 0.94
N GLY A 185 -5.33 12.74 0.93
CA GLY A 185 -5.93 12.24 -0.30
C GLY A 185 -7.25 11.49 -0.12
N TYR A 186 -7.54 10.62 -1.08
CA TYR A 186 -8.78 9.86 -1.16
C TYR A 186 -8.44 8.40 -1.44
N SER A 187 -9.25 7.50 -0.87
CA SER A 187 -9.09 6.06 -1.04
C SER A 187 -10.33 5.47 -1.70
N TRP A 188 -10.11 4.54 -2.63
CA TRP A 188 -11.12 3.66 -3.19
C TRP A 188 -10.67 2.22 -3.03
N ILE A 189 -11.58 1.35 -2.57
CA ILE A 189 -11.30 -0.06 -2.36
C ILE A 189 -12.34 -0.96 -3.04
N LEU A 190 -11.89 -2.13 -3.48
CA LEU A 190 -12.73 -3.29 -3.74
C LEU A 190 -12.21 -4.44 -2.89
N GLU A 191 -13.02 -4.91 -1.96
CA GLU A 191 -12.70 -6.10 -1.16
C GLU A 191 -13.81 -7.14 -1.35
N ASP A 192 -13.42 -8.32 -1.80
CA ASP A 192 -14.24 -9.52 -1.85
C ASP A 192 -13.46 -10.67 -1.22
N MET A 193 -13.88 -11.08 -0.04
CA MET A 193 -13.22 -12.11 0.76
C MET A 193 -14.18 -13.30 0.89
N SER A 194 -14.03 -14.29 0.00
CA SER A 194 -14.83 -15.52 0.10
C SER A 194 -14.21 -16.50 1.09
N ASP A 195 -12.89 -16.74 1.00
CA ASP A 195 -12.07 -17.47 1.98
C ASP A 195 -10.58 -17.15 1.82
N ALA A 196 -9.71 -17.71 2.67
CA ALA A 196 -8.27 -17.44 2.64
C ALA A 196 -7.54 -17.88 1.36
N SER A 197 -8.14 -18.77 0.57
CA SER A 197 -7.62 -19.21 -0.74
C SER A 197 -8.25 -18.50 -1.94
N ASN A 198 -9.34 -17.75 -1.70
CA ASN A 198 -10.13 -17.06 -2.70
C ASN A 198 -10.51 -15.67 -2.21
N TYR A 199 -9.69 -14.69 -2.56
CA TYR A 199 -9.92 -13.30 -2.19
C TYR A 199 -9.48 -12.34 -3.28
N GLN A 200 -10.08 -11.15 -3.24
CA GLN A 200 -9.72 -10.00 -4.06
C GLN A 200 -9.73 -8.75 -3.20
N SER A 201 -8.63 -8.02 -3.22
CA SER A 201 -8.43 -6.74 -2.55
C SER A 201 -7.72 -5.80 -3.51
N ILE A 202 -8.43 -4.78 -3.99
CA ILE A 202 -7.89 -3.72 -4.83
C ILE A 202 -7.97 -2.43 -4.05
N GLN A 203 -6.87 -1.69 -4.00
CA GLN A 203 -6.83 -0.37 -3.39
C GLN A 203 -6.24 0.62 -4.38
N PHE A 204 -6.99 1.67 -4.69
CA PHE A 204 -6.52 2.81 -5.45
C PHE A 204 -6.60 4.05 -4.56
N ASN A 205 -5.52 4.78 -4.43
CA ASN A 205 -5.49 6.04 -3.71
C ASN A 205 -4.88 7.14 -4.57
N LEU A 206 -5.37 8.36 -4.39
CA LEU A 206 -4.87 9.57 -5.02
C LEU A 206 -4.76 10.67 -3.97
N GLY A 207 -3.63 11.36 -3.90
CA GLY A 207 -3.43 12.41 -2.92
C GLY A 207 -2.23 13.30 -3.20
N GLN A 208 -1.94 14.20 -2.27
CA GLN A 208 -0.84 15.14 -2.34
C GLN A 208 0.06 15.03 -1.11
N MET A 209 1.37 14.92 -1.36
CA MET A 209 2.42 14.92 -0.34
C MET A 209 2.45 16.26 0.42
N GLU A 210 2.55 16.22 1.76
CA GLU A 210 2.64 17.46 2.55
C GLU A 210 3.93 18.24 2.27
N ASP A 211 5.05 17.53 2.17
CA ASP A 211 6.38 18.15 2.06
C ASP A 211 6.69 18.61 0.64
N SER A 212 6.62 17.69 -0.33
CA SER A 212 7.04 17.96 -1.70
C SER A 212 5.94 18.60 -2.56
N LYS A 213 4.68 18.57 -2.08
CA LYS A 213 3.47 18.95 -2.83
C LYS A 213 3.23 18.15 -4.12
N LYS A 214 4.03 17.11 -4.39
CA LYS A 214 3.80 16.17 -5.49
C LYS A 214 2.50 15.41 -5.26
N ILE A 215 1.84 15.05 -6.35
CA ILE A 215 0.74 14.10 -6.34
C ILE A 215 1.32 12.70 -6.16
N ILE A 216 0.66 11.88 -5.35
CA ILE A 216 0.93 10.46 -5.17
C ILE A 216 -0.28 9.67 -5.65
N MET A 217 -0.03 8.67 -6.50
CA MET A 217 -1.01 7.67 -6.88
C MET A 217 -0.50 6.31 -6.42
N TYR A 218 -1.25 5.65 -5.56
CA TYR A 218 -0.92 4.35 -4.97
C TYR A 218 -1.94 3.34 -5.47
N TYR A 219 -1.47 2.29 -6.15
CA TYR A 219 -2.35 1.27 -6.70
C TYR A 219 -1.85 -0.13 -6.34
N GLN A 220 -2.66 -0.86 -5.56
CA GLN A 220 -2.35 -2.20 -5.09
C GLN A 220 -3.43 -3.19 -5.52
N VAL A 221 -3.00 -4.34 -6.02
CA VAL A 221 -3.85 -5.47 -6.39
C VAL A 221 -3.35 -6.70 -5.67
N ARG A 222 -4.19 -7.23 -4.78
CA ARG A 222 -3.97 -8.50 -4.09
C ARG A 222 -5.11 -9.45 -4.40
N MET A 223 -4.81 -10.58 -5.01
CA MET A 223 -5.79 -11.58 -5.37
C MET A 223 -5.23 -12.98 -5.14
N ALA A 224 -6.08 -13.87 -4.66
CA ALA A 224 -5.84 -15.30 -4.69
C ALA A 224 -7.04 -16.03 -5.28
N ASN A 225 -6.77 -16.99 -6.15
CA ASN A 225 -7.76 -17.95 -6.65
C ASN A 225 -7.09 -19.33 -6.70
N GLY A 226 -7.21 -20.06 -5.59
CA GLY A 226 -6.48 -21.31 -5.37
C GLY A 226 -4.96 -21.08 -5.32
N GLU A 227 -4.23 -21.68 -6.28
CA GLU A 227 -2.77 -21.53 -6.38
C GLU A 227 -2.33 -20.25 -7.12
N ASN A 228 -3.24 -19.64 -7.90
CA ASN A 228 -2.93 -18.41 -8.62
C ASN A 228 -3.00 -17.23 -7.66
N ARG A 229 -1.93 -16.42 -7.65
CA ARG A 229 -1.81 -15.26 -6.77
C ARG A 229 -1.27 -14.05 -7.54
N ILE A 230 -1.83 -12.89 -7.24
CA ILE A 230 -1.36 -11.57 -7.68
C ILE A 230 -1.14 -10.77 -6.40
N ASP A 231 0.03 -10.17 -6.25
CA ASP A 231 0.34 -9.18 -5.21
C ASP A 231 1.25 -8.13 -5.85
N ASP A 232 0.61 -7.23 -6.59
CA ASP A 232 1.27 -6.18 -7.32
C ASP A 232 0.97 -4.84 -6.66
N LEU A 233 2.01 -4.00 -6.58
CA LEU A 233 1.93 -2.62 -6.09
C LEU A 233 2.67 -1.73 -7.09
N GLU A 234 2.02 -0.66 -7.49
CA GLU A 234 2.66 0.42 -8.24
C GLU A 234 2.33 1.76 -7.60
N VAL A 235 3.37 2.52 -7.29
CA VAL A 235 3.25 3.85 -6.69
C VAL A 235 3.97 4.83 -7.59
N ILE A 236 3.29 5.91 -7.97
CA ILE A 236 3.89 6.98 -8.77
C ILE A 236 3.75 8.32 -8.08
N GLN A 237 4.70 9.21 -8.37
CA GLN A 237 4.61 10.61 -7.98
C GLN A 237 4.82 11.53 -9.18
N TYR A 238 4.14 12.67 -9.21
CA TYR A 238 4.33 13.68 -10.26
C TYR A 238 4.05 15.09 -9.73
N PRO A 239 4.64 16.14 -10.33
CA PRO A 239 4.30 17.51 -9.97
C PRO A 239 2.85 17.84 -10.37
N LEU A 240 2.24 18.76 -9.63
CA LEU A 240 1.01 19.42 -10.04
C LEU A 240 1.26 20.34 -11.24
#